data_AF-A0A1Y4SSK1-F1
#
_entry.id   AF-A0A1Y4SSK1-F1
#
_cell.length_a   1.000
_cell.length_b   1.000
_cell.length_c   1.000
_cell.angle_alpha   90.00
_cell.angle_beta   90.00
_cell.angle_gamma   90.00
#
_symmetry.space_group_name_H-M   'P 1'
#
loop_
_entity.id
_entity.type
_entity.pdbx_description
1 polymer ?
#
loop_
_entity_poly.entity_id
_entity_poly.type
_entity_poly.pdbx_seq_one_letter_code
_entity_poly.pdbx_strand_id
1 'polypeptide(L)'
;MSDEKIAFDIDQKLVVNGQLYLKDQLPPQMSFAIYAYGSPDILDVVAFIDASQEQDGSQGMIITPQAFYFQLGQTGHINFEDITSLQLEKHHQNPSVKAIVKTAQGGFAFRRQTIDPEVFLDILSQVTGLHIDLKMTVHEKVAYYISIVLNDLAGDVYEDLELNQEEKKFMKELTQELQIIEGLDEENYCYELEHLCSRAWEFFDELGLDSEEVDELYKIHEEFERLHQIDDQKINDAQAFYDEMVNQYQQGNTQMYDQVKDAMAQLGIDERELAGKSMEDIKDYFCHRLGISRNVMDHLIQKMTHKN
;
A
#
# COMPACT_ATOMS: atom_id res chain seq x y z
N MET A 1 -14.55 -28.79 5.53
CA MET A 1 -14.58 -29.05 4.07
C MET A 1 -14.07 -30.47 3.82
N SER A 2 -14.47 -31.18 2.77
CA SER A 2 -13.90 -32.50 2.46
C SER A 2 -12.53 -32.37 1.80
N ASP A 3 -11.62 -33.31 2.08
CA ASP A 3 -10.26 -33.38 1.51
C ASP A 3 -10.26 -33.31 -0.04
N GLU A 4 -11.30 -33.88 -0.67
CA GLU A 4 -11.52 -33.87 -2.12
C GLU A 4 -11.72 -32.46 -2.69
N LYS A 5 -12.34 -31.53 -1.95
CA LYS A 5 -12.58 -30.16 -2.42
C LYS A 5 -11.33 -29.29 -2.28
N ILE A 6 -10.57 -29.47 -1.19
CA ILE A 6 -9.27 -28.81 -0.98
C ILE A 6 -8.30 -29.26 -2.08
N ALA A 7 -8.24 -30.57 -2.38
CA ALA A 7 -7.40 -31.11 -3.44
C ALA A 7 -7.77 -30.55 -4.83
N PHE A 8 -9.07 -30.37 -5.13
CA PHE A 8 -9.54 -29.80 -6.40
C PHE A 8 -9.11 -28.34 -6.60
N ASP A 9 -9.22 -27.50 -5.56
CA ASP A 9 -8.85 -26.08 -5.63
C ASP A 9 -7.33 -25.90 -5.74
N ILE A 10 -6.54 -26.81 -5.14
CA ILE A 10 -5.08 -26.85 -5.26
C ILE A 10 -4.64 -27.23 -6.69
N ASP A 11 -5.31 -28.18 -7.32
CA ASP A 11 -4.88 -28.85 -8.57
C ASP A 11 -4.76 -27.92 -9.79
N GLN A 12 -5.52 -26.82 -9.85
CA GLN A 12 -5.60 -26.05 -11.10
C GLN A 12 -4.90 -24.70 -11.13
N LYS A 13 -4.69 -24.03 -9.98
CA LYS A 13 -4.27 -22.62 -10.00
C LYS A 13 -3.34 -22.18 -8.87
N LEU A 14 -3.15 -23.00 -7.84
CA LEU A 14 -2.37 -22.59 -6.68
C LEU A 14 -0.87 -22.46 -7.00
N VAL A 15 -0.30 -23.39 -7.75
CA VAL A 15 1.16 -23.44 -7.96
C VAL A 15 1.56 -22.56 -9.13
N VAL A 16 2.42 -21.57 -8.85
CA VAL A 16 3.02 -20.68 -9.84
C VAL A 16 4.37 -21.24 -10.32
N ASN A 17 5.22 -21.65 -9.37
CA ASN A 17 6.51 -22.28 -9.66
C ASN A 17 6.70 -23.49 -8.73
N GLY A 18 7.07 -24.62 -9.31
CA GLY A 18 7.24 -25.89 -8.58
C GLY A 18 6.38 -27.00 -9.16
N GLN A 19 6.51 -28.19 -8.59
CA GLN A 19 5.74 -29.37 -8.98
C GLN A 19 4.72 -29.70 -7.89
N LEU A 20 3.45 -29.78 -8.29
CA LEU A 20 2.37 -30.26 -7.42
C LEU A 20 2.29 -31.79 -7.47
N TYR A 21 2.11 -32.39 -6.31
CA TYR A 21 1.78 -33.80 -6.11
C TYR A 21 0.56 -33.90 -5.21
N LEU A 22 -0.50 -34.54 -5.70
CA LEU A 22 -1.68 -34.84 -4.89
C LEU A 22 -1.46 -36.14 -4.09
N LYS A 23 -2.34 -36.41 -3.13
CA LYS A 23 -2.30 -37.57 -2.22
C LYS A 23 -1.96 -38.92 -2.89
N ASP A 24 -2.51 -39.18 -4.08
CA ASP A 24 -2.28 -40.45 -4.81
C ASP A 24 -0.96 -40.50 -5.59
N GLN A 25 -0.21 -39.40 -5.62
CA GLN A 25 1.01 -39.22 -6.42
C GLN A 25 2.19 -38.66 -5.60
N LEU A 26 2.13 -38.78 -4.27
CA LEU A 26 3.15 -38.23 -3.39
C LEU A 26 4.53 -38.88 -3.65
N PRO A 27 5.59 -38.08 -3.82
CA PRO A 27 6.88 -38.60 -4.24
C PRO A 27 7.76 -38.95 -3.02
N PRO A 28 8.77 -39.83 -3.16
CA PRO A 28 9.60 -40.29 -2.04
C PRO A 28 10.33 -39.15 -1.30
N GLN A 29 10.77 -38.12 -2.02
CA GLN A 29 11.48 -36.96 -1.46
C GLN A 29 10.63 -36.12 -0.49
N MET A 30 9.31 -36.29 -0.46
CA MET A 30 8.45 -35.72 0.57
C MET A 30 8.90 -36.14 1.99
N SER A 31 9.51 -37.32 2.13
CA SER A 31 10.06 -37.78 3.42
C SER A 31 11.13 -36.82 3.94
N PHE A 32 11.94 -36.24 3.05
CA PHE A 32 12.92 -35.22 3.42
C PHE A 32 12.24 -33.92 3.82
N ALA A 33 11.22 -33.48 3.07
CA ALA A 33 10.42 -32.30 3.41
C ALA A 33 9.78 -32.40 4.81
N ILE A 34 9.16 -33.55 5.13
CA ILE A 34 8.55 -33.81 6.44
C ILE A 34 9.59 -33.68 7.56
N TYR A 35 10.78 -34.23 7.34
CA TYR A 35 11.88 -34.13 8.30
C TYR A 35 12.43 -32.70 8.42
N ALA A 36 12.56 -31.98 7.31
CA ALA A 36 13.23 -30.69 7.26
C ALA A 36 12.36 -29.53 7.78
N TYR A 37 11.07 -29.52 7.44
CA TYR A 37 10.16 -28.42 7.79
C TYR A 37 8.72 -28.86 8.11
N GLY A 38 8.44 -30.16 8.10
CA GLY A 38 7.16 -30.70 8.53
C GLY A 38 7.10 -30.97 10.05
N SER A 39 6.30 -31.97 10.43
CA SER A 39 6.18 -32.45 11.79
C SER A 39 6.19 -33.98 11.81
N PRO A 40 6.77 -34.63 12.84
CA PRO A 40 6.68 -36.08 13.02
C PRO A 40 5.23 -36.55 13.22
N ASP A 41 4.32 -35.65 13.58
CA ASP A 41 2.90 -35.96 13.82
C ASP A 41 2.03 -35.89 12.55
N ILE A 42 2.62 -35.64 11.38
CA ILE A 42 1.89 -35.65 10.11
C ILE A 42 1.49 -37.10 9.79
N LEU A 43 0.20 -37.38 9.91
CA LEU A 43 -0.39 -38.69 9.61
C LEU A 43 -1.01 -38.77 8.22
N ASP A 44 -1.45 -37.65 7.67
CA ASP A 44 -2.08 -37.57 6.36
C ASP A 44 -1.63 -36.32 5.60
N VAL A 45 -1.39 -36.50 4.29
CA VAL A 45 -0.96 -35.43 3.39
C VAL A 45 -1.95 -35.37 2.24
N VAL A 46 -2.54 -34.20 2.04
CA VAL A 46 -3.50 -33.92 0.96
C VAL A 46 -2.74 -33.59 -0.33
N ALA A 47 -1.70 -32.76 -0.22
CA ALA A 47 -0.88 -32.36 -1.34
C ALA A 47 0.53 -31.96 -0.89
N PHE A 48 1.47 -32.03 -1.81
CA PHE A 48 2.84 -31.59 -1.64
C PHE A 48 3.25 -30.75 -2.84
N ILE A 49 3.80 -29.57 -2.58
CA ILE A 49 4.39 -28.69 -3.60
C ILE A 49 5.89 -28.75 -3.40
N ASP A 50 6.62 -29.28 -4.38
CA ASP A 50 8.07 -29.25 -4.42
C ASP A 50 8.54 -28.04 -5.25
N ALA A 51 9.12 -27.06 -4.57
CA ALA A 51 9.65 -25.84 -5.18
C ALA A 51 11.17 -25.85 -5.32
N SER A 52 11.82 -26.95 -4.96
CA SER A 52 13.28 -27.09 -5.09
C SER A 52 13.69 -27.23 -6.56
N GLN A 53 14.87 -26.68 -6.90
CA GLN A 53 15.40 -26.75 -8.28
C GLN A 53 15.70 -28.19 -8.71
N GLU A 54 16.13 -29.04 -7.77
CA GLU A 54 16.49 -30.44 -8.04
C GLU A 54 15.34 -31.42 -7.75
N GLN A 55 14.16 -30.93 -7.38
CA GLN A 55 13.01 -31.75 -6.95
C GLN A 55 13.39 -32.74 -5.82
N ASP A 56 14.19 -32.26 -4.88
CA ASP A 56 14.71 -33.00 -3.73
C ASP A 56 13.89 -32.78 -2.45
N GLY A 57 12.81 -31.99 -2.53
CA GLY A 57 11.94 -31.65 -1.41
C GLY A 57 12.52 -30.64 -0.42
N SER A 58 13.68 -30.03 -0.69
CA SER A 58 14.34 -29.08 0.21
C SER A 58 13.63 -27.73 0.34
N GLN A 59 12.78 -27.38 -0.62
CA GLN A 59 11.95 -26.18 -0.63
C GLN A 59 10.57 -26.54 -1.13
N GLY A 60 9.53 -25.96 -0.53
CA GLY A 60 8.17 -26.35 -0.87
C GLY A 60 7.15 -26.11 0.22
N MET A 61 6.00 -26.78 0.07
CA MET A 61 4.89 -26.75 1.01
C MET A 61 4.24 -28.12 1.13
N ILE A 62 4.04 -28.59 2.36
CA ILE A 62 3.27 -29.78 2.70
C ILE A 62 1.89 -29.32 3.16
N ILE A 63 0.85 -29.90 2.56
CA ILE A 63 -0.53 -29.56 2.83
C ILE A 63 -1.20 -30.76 3.50
N THR A 64 -1.72 -30.53 4.69
CA THR A 64 -2.48 -31.52 5.48
C THR A 64 -3.92 -31.02 5.67
N PRO A 65 -4.84 -31.85 6.17
CA PRO A 65 -6.20 -31.37 6.42
C PRO A 65 -6.31 -30.32 7.53
N GLN A 66 -5.30 -30.16 8.39
CA GLN A 66 -5.33 -29.24 9.53
C GLN A 66 -4.34 -28.08 9.44
N ALA A 67 -3.30 -28.21 8.62
CA ALA A 67 -2.20 -27.26 8.59
C ALA A 67 -1.43 -27.24 7.27
N PHE A 68 -0.73 -26.12 7.06
CA PHE A 68 0.36 -26.00 6.10
C PHE A 68 1.71 -26.00 6.80
N TYR A 69 2.69 -26.66 6.19
CA TYR A 69 4.11 -26.60 6.56
C TYR A 69 4.89 -26.16 5.34
N PHE A 70 5.85 -25.24 5.47
CA PHE A 70 6.53 -24.70 4.30
C PHE A 70 7.96 -24.27 4.54
N GLN A 71 8.73 -24.29 3.45
CA GLN A 71 10.07 -23.74 3.31
C GLN A 71 10.13 -22.94 2.00
N LEU A 72 9.74 -21.66 2.06
CA LEU A 72 9.62 -20.75 0.91
C LEU A 72 10.42 -19.45 1.17
N GLY A 73 11.70 -19.61 1.48
CA GLY A 73 12.61 -18.55 1.94
C GLY A 73 12.75 -18.50 3.47
N GLN A 74 11.66 -18.76 4.19
CA GLN A 74 11.67 -19.04 5.62
C GLN A 74 10.88 -20.31 5.92
N THR A 75 11.30 -21.01 6.99
CA THR A 75 10.56 -22.16 7.52
C THR A 75 9.37 -21.67 8.32
N GLY A 76 8.20 -22.25 8.10
CA GLY A 76 7.02 -21.90 8.87
C GLY A 76 5.96 -23.00 8.84
N HIS A 77 5.01 -22.87 9.75
CA HIS A 77 3.81 -23.70 9.79
C HIS A 77 2.62 -22.83 10.17
N ILE A 78 1.44 -23.18 9.67
CA ILE A 78 0.18 -22.51 9.97
C ILE A 78 -0.87 -23.60 10.19
N ASN A 79 -1.37 -23.70 11.42
CA ASN A 79 -2.58 -24.48 11.69
C ASN A 79 -3.79 -23.64 11.31
N PHE A 80 -4.78 -24.26 10.69
CA PHE A 80 -5.97 -23.54 10.21
C PHE A 80 -6.81 -22.98 11.36
N GLU A 81 -6.85 -23.68 12.50
CA GLU A 81 -7.56 -23.24 13.70
C GLU A 81 -6.94 -22.00 14.36
N ASP A 82 -5.64 -21.74 14.13
CA ASP A 82 -4.93 -20.60 14.70
C ASP A 82 -5.07 -19.33 13.84
N ILE A 83 -5.65 -19.42 12.64
CA ILE A 83 -5.81 -18.28 11.72
C ILE A 83 -6.89 -17.35 12.25
N THR A 84 -6.54 -16.07 12.36
CA THR A 84 -7.42 -15.02 12.89
C THR A 84 -7.84 -14.01 11.84
N SER A 85 -7.07 -13.82 10.76
CA SER A 85 -7.44 -12.95 9.65
C SER A 85 -6.73 -13.33 8.35
N LEU A 86 -7.41 -13.10 7.23
CA LEU A 86 -6.90 -13.26 5.89
C LEU A 86 -6.94 -11.90 5.19
N GLN A 87 -5.83 -11.46 4.61
CA GLN A 87 -5.78 -10.18 3.89
C GLN A 87 -5.06 -10.30 2.55
N LEU A 88 -5.63 -9.70 1.52
CA LEU A 88 -5.01 -9.56 0.20
C LEU A 88 -4.43 -8.17 0.07
N GLU A 89 -3.11 -8.05 -0.11
CA GLU A 89 -2.43 -6.79 -0.41
C GLU A 89 -2.20 -6.71 -1.92
N LYS A 90 -2.90 -5.80 -2.59
CA LYS A 90 -2.84 -5.58 -4.03
C LYS A 90 -2.96 -4.08 -4.28
N HIS A 91 -1.85 -3.46 -4.66
CA HIS A 91 -1.81 -2.02 -4.86
C HIS A 91 -1.92 -1.62 -6.33
N HIS A 92 -2.47 -0.44 -6.58
CA HIS A 92 -2.77 0.08 -7.91
C HIS A 92 -1.58 -0.01 -8.89
N GLN A 93 -0.39 0.43 -8.47
CA GLN A 93 0.83 0.43 -9.30
C GLN A 93 1.85 -0.62 -8.89
N ASN A 94 1.54 -1.41 -7.87
CA ASN A 94 2.44 -2.47 -7.43
C ASN A 94 1.98 -3.81 -8.02
N PRO A 95 2.72 -4.40 -8.98
CA PRO A 95 2.38 -5.71 -9.52
C PRO A 95 2.53 -6.83 -8.46
N SER A 96 3.15 -6.55 -7.30
CA SER A 96 3.33 -7.54 -6.26
C SER A 96 2.07 -7.71 -5.40
N VAL A 97 1.24 -8.68 -5.81
CA VAL A 97 0.16 -9.20 -4.97
C VAL A 97 0.75 -10.02 -3.82
N LYS A 98 0.25 -9.80 -2.60
CA LYS A 98 0.63 -10.60 -1.41
C LYS A 98 -0.58 -11.10 -0.65
N ALA A 99 -0.49 -12.33 -0.18
CA ALA A 99 -1.42 -12.91 0.77
C ALA A 99 -0.85 -12.76 2.17
N ILE A 100 -1.61 -12.17 3.07
CA ILE A 100 -1.24 -11.97 4.47
C ILE A 100 -2.16 -12.85 5.31
N VAL A 101 -1.57 -13.81 6.01
CA VAL A 101 -2.26 -14.72 6.93
C VAL A 101 -1.81 -14.37 8.34
N LYS A 102 -2.72 -13.88 9.17
CA LYS A 102 -2.43 -13.66 10.59
C LYS A 102 -2.96 -14.83 11.41
N THR A 103 -2.18 -15.19 12.40
CA THR A 103 -2.48 -16.21 13.39
C THR A 103 -2.40 -15.59 14.78
N ALA A 104 -2.84 -16.33 15.80
CA ALA A 104 -2.69 -15.91 17.20
C ALA A 104 -1.22 -15.63 17.61
N GLN A 105 -0.24 -16.21 16.90
CA GLN A 105 1.17 -16.16 17.26
C GLN A 105 2.02 -15.26 16.35
N GLY A 106 1.46 -14.72 15.26
CA GLY A 106 2.20 -13.92 14.30
C GLY A 106 1.55 -13.87 12.92
N GLY A 107 2.21 -13.23 11.96
CA GLY A 107 1.71 -13.08 10.59
C GLY A 107 2.70 -13.56 9.53
N PHE A 108 2.17 -14.16 8.47
CA PHE A 108 2.92 -14.63 7.31
C PHE A 108 2.48 -13.87 6.07
N ALA A 109 3.44 -13.50 5.22
CA ALA A 109 3.18 -12.84 3.94
C ALA A 109 3.72 -13.70 2.80
N PHE A 110 2.84 -14.11 1.89
CA PHE A 110 3.14 -14.94 0.73
C PHE A 110 3.04 -14.10 -0.54
N ARG A 111 4.12 -14.03 -1.31
CA ARG A 111 4.15 -13.35 -2.60
C ARG A 111 3.90 -14.36 -3.72
N ARG A 112 3.52 -13.85 -4.89
CA ARG A 112 3.39 -14.62 -6.13
C ARG A 112 4.76 -15.13 -6.64
N GLN A 113 5.32 -16.14 -5.98
CA GLN A 113 6.57 -16.79 -6.34
C GLN A 113 6.34 -18.28 -6.55
N THR A 114 6.12 -19.03 -5.48
CA THR A 114 5.81 -20.47 -5.54
C THR A 114 4.30 -20.70 -5.66
N ILE A 115 3.52 -19.91 -4.93
CA ILE A 115 2.06 -20.01 -4.87
C ILE A 115 1.38 -18.73 -5.35
N ASP A 116 0.17 -18.86 -5.86
CA ASP A 116 -0.73 -17.76 -6.20
C ASP A 116 -1.39 -17.23 -4.93
N PRO A 117 -1.15 -15.96 -4.54
CA PRO A 117 -1.71 -15.38 -3.33
C PRO A 117 -3.24 -15.34 -3.28
N GLU A 118 -3.90 -15.07 -4.41
CA GLU A 118 -5.37 -14.95 -4.45
C GLU A 118 -6.00 -16.33 -4.23
N VAL A 119 -5.53 -17.33 -4.98
CA VAL A 119 -5.99 -18.74 -4.83
C VAL A 119 -5.67 -19.29 -3.44
N PHE A 120 -4.51 -18.94 -2.89
CA PHE A 120 -4.11 -19.38 -1.56
C PHE A 120 -5.06 -18.85 -0.47
N LEU A 121 -5.44 -17.57 -0.56
CA LEU A 121 -6.41 -16.99 0.37
C LEU A 121 -7.81 -17.56 0.16
N ASP A 122 -8.23 -17.83 -1.08
CA ASP A 122 -9.52 -18.47 -1.35
C ASP A 122 -9.61 -19.84 -0.68
N ILE A 123 -8.56 -20.66 -0.79
CA ILE A 123 -8.49 -21.97 -0.11
C ILE A 123 -8.61 -21.77 1.42
N LEU A 124 -7.83 -20.85 1.99
CA LEU A 124 -7.86 -20.57 3.42
C LEU A 124 -9.22 -20.04 3.89
N SER A 125 -9.85 -19.15 3.13
CA SER A 125 -11.17 -18.59 3.41
C SER A 125 -12.22 -19.69 3.44
N GLN A 126 -12.19 -20.59 2.46
CA GLN A 126 -13.10 -21.72 2.43
C GLN A 126 -12.87 -22.72 3.58
N VAL A 127 -11.61 -22.94 3.99
CA VAL A 127 -11.26 -23.89 5.07
C VAL A 127 -11.62 -23.33 6.45
N THR A 128 -11.35 -22.06 6.69
CA THR A 128 -11.54 -21.39 8.00
C THR A 128 -12.91 -20.74 8.15
N GLY A 129 -13.60 -20.44 7.04
CA GLY A 129 -14.81 -19.63 7.03
C GLY A 129 -14.57 -18.12 7.20
N LEU A 130 -13.31 -17.66 7.18
CA LEU A 130 -12.96 -16.24 7.33
C LEU A 130 -13.13 -15.49 6.00
N HIS A 131 -13.54 -14.22 6.09
CA HIS A 131 -13.51 -13.30 4.97
C HIS A 131 -12.08 -12.84 4.66
N ILE A 132 -11.83 -12.50 3.39
CA ILE A 132 -10.56 -11.95 2.93
C ILE A 132 -10.68 -10.43 2.88
N ASP A 133 -9.93 -9.75 3.74
CA ASP A 133 -9.88 -8.28 3.75
C ASP A 133 -8.93 -7.77 2.67
N LEU A 134 -9.34 -6.75 1.91
CA LEU A 134 -8.41 -6.07 1.00
C LEU A 134 -7.57 -5.07 1.80
N LYS A 135 -6.25 -5.24 1.79
CA LYS A 135 -5.30 -4.30 2.39
C LYS A 135 -4.98 -3.21 1.38
N MET A 136 -5.55 -2.04 1.62
CA MET A 136 -5.42 -0.84 0.80
C MET A 136 -4.54 0.23 1.48
N THR A 137 -3.85 1.04 0.69
CA THR A 137 -3.27 2.31 1.16
C THR A 137 -4.35 3.33 1.51
N VAL A 138 -3.99 4.43 2.16
CA VAL A 138 -4.93 5.53 2.47
C VAL A 138 -5.53 6.09 1.17
N HIS A 139 -4.70 6.32 0.14
CA HIS A 139 -5.18 6.76 -1.18
C HIS A 139 -6.09 5.74 -1.85
N GLU A 140 -5.75 4.44 -1.81
CA GLU A 140 -6.62 3.40 -2.40
C GLU A 140 -7.97 3.31 -1.70
N LYS A 141 -8.02 3.54 -0.38
CA LYS A 141 -9.29 3.62 0.35
C LYS A 141 -10.16 4.78 -0.14
N VAL A 142 -9.57 5.92 -0.52
CA VAL A 142 -10.32 7.04 -1.11
C VAL A 142 -11.04 6.57 -2.38
N ALA A 143 -10.30 5.97 -3.32
CA ALA A 143 -10.88 5.48 -4.56
C ALA A 143 -11.97 4.43 -4.30
N TYR A 144 -11.73 3.52 -3.35
CA TYR A 144 -12.67 2.46 -2.97
C TYR A 144 -13.97 3.00 -2.39
N TYR A 145 -13.90 3.84 -1.35
CA TYR A 145 -15.09 4.36 -0.67
C TYR A 145 -15.89 5.32 -1.55
N ILE A 146 -15.22 6.22 -2.29
CA ILE A 146 -15.92 7.11 -3.24
C ILE A 146 -16.65 6.27 -4.28
N SER A 147 -16.03 5.21 -4.80
CA SER A 147 -16.67 4.33 -5.78
C SER A 147 -17.93 3.65 -5.22
N ILE A 148 -17.92 3.21 -3.96
CA ILE A 148 -19.11 2.63 -3.31
C ILE A 148 -20.22 3.66 -3.22
N VAL A 149 -19.93 4.82 -2.63
CA VAL A 149 -20.94 5.87 -2.42
C VAL A 149 -21.53 6.33 -3.76
N LEU A 150 -20.72 6.53 -4.80
CA LEU A 150 -21.19 6.89 -6.13
C LEU A 150 -22.07 5.80 -6.76
N ASN A 151 -21.72 4.52 -6.58
CA ASN A 151 -22.54 3.41 -7.08
C ASN A 151 -23.88 3.32 -6.33
N ASP A 152 -23.88 3.57 -5.03
CA ASP A 152 -25.09 3.55 -4.19
C ASP A 152 -26.03 4.71 -4.53
N LEU A 153 -25.47 5.90 -4.78
CA LEU A 153 -26.21 7.06 -5.31
C LEU A 153 -26.81 6.76 -6.70
N ALA A 154 -26.04 6.11 -7.58
CA ALA A 154 -26.51 5.73 -8.91
C ALA A 154 -27.55 4.59 -8.87
N GLY A 155 -27.45 3.71 -7.87
CA GLY A 155 -28.32 2.58 -7.61
C GLY A 155 -29.59 2.91 -6.83
N ASP A 156 -29.78 4.18 -6.44
CA ASP A 156 -30.92 4.64 -5.65
C ASP A 156 -31.03 3.93 -4.29
N VAL A 157 -29.89 3.60 -3.67
CA VAL A 157 -29.82 2.93 -2.36
C VAL A 157 -30.27 3.87 -1.23
N TYR A 158 -30.01 5.16 -1.39
CA TYR A 158 -30.49 6.22 -0.49
C TYR A 158 -31.91 6.63 -0.88
N GLU A 159 -32.90 5.78 -0.59
CA GLU A 159 -34.29 5.88 -1.07
C GLU A 159 -34.98 7.24 -0.82
N ASP A 160 -34.53 8.00 0.18
CA ASP A 160 -35.09 9.31 0.55
C ASP A 160 -34.38 10.50 -0.11
N LEU A 161 -33.38 10.26 -0.97
CA LEU A 161 -32.53 11.28 -1.59
C LEU A 161 -32.86 11.49 -3.07
N GLU A 162 -33.47 12.63 -3.41
CA GLU A 162 -33.67 13.02 -4.80
C GLU A 162 -32.60 14.02 -5.28
N LEU A 163 -31.60 13.51 -6.03
CA LEU A 163 -30.57 14.37 -6.61
C LEU A 163 -31.12 15.31 -7.69
N ASN A 164 -30.77 16.59 -7.59
CA ASN A 164 -31.05 17.62 -8.58
C ASN A 164 -30.14 17.47 -9.83
N GLN A 165 -30.33 18.32 -10.85
CA GLN A 165 -29.56 18.20 -12.10
C GLN A 165 -28.07 18.55 -11.94
N GLU A 166 -27.73 19.49 -11.07
CA GLU A 166 -26.35 19.90 -10.80
C GLU A 166 -25.63 18.81 -10.00
N GLU A 167 -26.26 18.26 -8.96
CA GLU A 167 -25.73 17.14 -8.17
C GLU A 167 -25.51 15.89 -9.04
N LYS A 168 -26.45 15.56 -9.93
CA LYS A 168 -26.29 14.47 -10.91
C LYS A 168 -25.14 14.72 -11.89
N LYS A 169 -24.86 15.98 -12.22
CA LYS A 169 -23.71 16.34 -13.07
C LYS A 169 -22.41 16.18 -12.30
N PHE A 170 -22.37 16.66 -11.07
CA PHE A 170 -21.20 16.55 -10.19
C PHE A 170 -20.84 15.09 -9.89
N MET A 171 -21.83 14.25 -9.56
CA MET A 171 -21.65 12.80 -9.37
C MET A 171 -21.00 12.13 -10.60
N LYS A 172 -21.41 12.53 -11.81
CA LYS A 172 -20.80 12.03 -13.06
C LYS A 172 -19.37 12.53 -13.26
N GLU A 173 -19.09 13.77 -12.88
CA GLU A 173 -17.74 14.35 -12.92
C GLU A 173 -16.81 13.58 -11.97
N LEU A 174 -17.22 13.36 -10.71
CA LEU A 174 -16.46 12.55 -9.76
C LEU A 174 -16.18 11.13 -10.29
N THR A 175 -17.18 10.49 -10.90
CA THR A 175 -17.02 9.16 -11.51
C THR A 175 -16.00 9.17 -12.64
N GLN A 176 -16.03 10.20 -13.49
CA GLN A 176 -15.09 10.34 -14.62
C GLN A 176 -13.67 10.65 -14.15
N GLU A 177 -13.53 11.52 -13.15
CA GLU A 177 -12.24 11.84 -12.53
C GLU A 177 -11.60 10.57 -11.95
N LEU A 178 -12.36 9.77 -11.20
CA LEU A 178 -11.90 8.49 -10.66
C LEU A 178 -11.33 7.55 -11.75
N GLN A 179 -12.02 7.43 -12.89
CA GLN A 179 -11.56 6.63 -14.03
C GLN A 179 -10.29 7.19 -14.67
N ILE A 180 -10.13 8.50 -14.71
CA ILE A 180 -8.91 9.14 -15.25
C ILE A 180 -7.74 8.91 -14.29
N ILE A 181 -7.99 9.05 -12.98
CA ILE A 181 -6.98 8.89 -11.92
C ILE A 181 -6.39 7.48 -11.92
N GLU A 182 -7.19 6.45 -12.16
CA GLU A 182 -6.72 5.06 -12.34
C GLU A 182 -5.72 4.88 -13.49
N GLY A 183 -5.59 5.85 -14.41
CA GLY A 183 -4.63 5.80 -15.51
C GLY A 183 -3.31 6.53 -15.24
N LEU A 184 -3.16 7.21 -14.10
CA LEU A 184 -2.02 8.09 -13.80
C LEU A 184 -0.82 7.29 -13.26
N ASP A 185 0.35 7.93 -13.17
CA ASP A 185 1.51 7.41 -12.40
C ASP A 185 1.34 7.64 -10.89
N GLU A 186 2.17 7.00 -10.05
CA GLU A 186 1.94 6.91 -8.59
C GLU A 186 1.89 8.27 -7.91
N GLU A 187 2.74 9.21 -8.34
CA GLU A 187 2.78 10.56 -7.76
C GLU A 187 1.49 11.31 -8.09
N ASN A 188 1.09 11.31 -9.37
CA ASN A 188 -0.14 11.96 -9.81
C ASN A 188 -1.39 11.25 -9.28
N TYR A 189 -1.39 9.92 -9.17
CA TYR A 189 -2.47 9.12 -8.60
C TYR A 189 -2.76 9.52 -7.16
N CYS A 190 -1.72 9.57 -6.32
CA CYS A 190 -1.87 9.97 -4.92
C CYS A 190 -2.34 11.42 -4.80
N TYR A 191 -1.72 12.33 -5.56
CA TYR A 191 -2.07 13.74 -5.53
C TYR A 191 -3.53 14.00 -5.92
N GLU A 192 -3.98 13.45 -7.05
CA GLU A 192 -5.35 13.64 -7.52
C GLU A 192 -6.37 12.98 -6.61
N LEU A 193 -6.03 11.86 -5.95
CA LEU A 193 -6.92 11.25 -4.95
C LEU A 193 -7.06 12.09 -3.68
N GLU A 194 -6.03 12.82 -3.25
CA GLU A 194 -6.17 13.75 -2.12
C GLU A 194 -7.18 14.86 -2.45
N HIS A 195 -7.08 15.45 -3.65
CA HIS A 195 -8.04 16.47 -4.11
C HIS A 195 -9.45 15.91 -4.32
N LEU A 196 -9.55 14.72 -4.89
CA LEU A 196 -10.83 14.04 -5.08
C LEU A 196 -11.47 13.72 -3.73
N CYS A 197 -10.69 13.31 -2.73
CA CYS A 197 -11.16 13.04 -1.37
C CYS A 197 -11.89 14.25 -0.79
N SER A 198 -11.25 15.42 -0.80
CA SER A 198 -11.85 16.65 -0.25
C SER A 198 -13.14 17.03 -0.98
N ARG A 199 -13.13 17.01 -2.32
CA ARG A 199 -14.32 17.36 -3.12
C ARG A 199 -15.47 16.36 -2.95
N ALA A 200 -15.16 15.07 -2.89
CA ALA A 200 -16.18 14.03 -2.75
C ALA A 200 -16.77 14.03 -1.34
N TRP A 201 -15.94 14.17 -0.31
CA TRP A 201 -16.40 14.28 1.07
C TRP A 201 -17.32 15.50 1.26
N GLU A 202 -16.91 16.69 0.81
CA GLU A 202 -17.75 17.90 0.91
C GLU A 202 -19.12 17.69 0.25
N PHE A 203 -19.14 17.09 -0.94
CA PHE A 203 -20.38 16.79 -1.65
C PHE A 203 -21.26 15.78 -0.91
N PHE A 204 -20.67 14.71 -0.35
CA PHE A 204 -21.43 13.71 0.40
C PHE A 204 -21.97 14.25 1.73
N ASP A 205 -21.22 15.14 2.40
CA ASP A 205 -21.67 15.84 3.60
C ASP A 205 -22.83 16.81 3.28
N GLU A 206 -22.74 17.56 2.18
CA GLU A 206 -23.83 18.45 1.71
C GLU A 206 -25.12 17.67 1.39
N LEU A 207 -24.99 16.45 0.86
CA LEU A 207 -26.11 15.55 0.64
C LEU A 207 -26.66 14.93 1.93
N GLY A 208 -25.94 15.03 3.05
CA GLY A 208 -26.33 14.48 4.34
C GLY A 208 -26.38 12.95 4.35
N LEU A 209 -25.44 12.30 3.64
CA LEU A 209 -25.39 10.84 3.56
C LEU A 209 -24.95 10.23 4.90
N ASP A 210 -25.77 9.32 5.43
CA ASP A 210 -25.45 8.53 6.62
C ASP A 210 -24.93 7.15 6.18
N SER A 211 -23.62 7.06 5.94
CA SER A 211 -22.93 5.86 5.44
C SER A 211 -21.57 5.67 6.12
N GLU A 212 -21.23 4.41 6.43
CA GLU A 212 -19.93 4.05 7.03
C GLU A 212 -18.76 4.45 6.12
N GLU A 213 -18.95 4.38 4.80
CA GLU A 213 -17.96 4.79 3.80
C GLU A 213 -17.71 6.30 3.82
N VAL A 214 -18.74 7.12 4.06
CA VAL A 214 -18.62 8.58 4.17
C VAL A 214 -17.88 8.95 5.46
N ASP A 215 -18.17 8.26 6.57
CA ASP A 215 -17.44 8.43 7.84
C ASP A 215 -15.95 8.08 7.71
N GLU A 216 -15.62 7.01 6.99
CA GLU A 216 -14.24 6.63 6.71
C GLU A 216 -13.53 7.62 5.78
N LEU A 217 -14.22 8.14 4.76
CA LEU A 217 -13.70 9.21 3.90
C LEU A 217 -13.39 10.49 4.69
N TYR A 218 -14.26 10.87 5.62
CA TYR A 218 -14.02 12.03 6.47
C TYR A 218 -12.75 11.88 7.31
N LYS A 219 -12.53 10.72 7.92
CA LYS A 219 -11.30 10.43 8.68
C LYS A 219 -10.04 10.55 7.81
N ILE A 220 -10.11 10.08 6.57
CA ILE A 220 -9.00 10.17 5.61
C ILE A 220 -8.76 11.63 5.22
N HIS A 221 -9.82 12.38 4.93
CA HIS A 221 -9.72 13.81 4.64
C HIS A 221 -9.06 14.60 5.79
N GLU A 222 -9.48 14.37 7.05
CA GLU A 222 -8.85 14.98 8.23
C GLU A 222 -7.36 14.58 8.37
N GLU A 223 -7.00 13.36 7.99
CA GLU A 223 -5.59 12.92 7.99
C GLU A 223 -4.76 13.70 6.98
N PHE A 224 -5.26 13.88 5.76
CA PHE A 224 -4.58 14.69 4.72
C PHE A 224 -4.43 16.15 5.13
N GLU A 225 -5.50 16.79 5.62
CA GLU A 225 -5.46 18.17 6.09
C GLU A 225 -4.43 18.36 7.21
N ARG A 226 -4.34 17.41 8.15
CA ARG A 226 -3.34 17.45 9.22
C ARG A 226 -1.91 17.34 8.67
N LEU A 227 -1.68 16.48 7.68
CA LEU A 227 -0.37 16.33 7.06
C LEU A 227 0.04 17.61 6.32
N HIS A 228 -0.88 18.20 5.57
CA HIS A 228 -0.64 19.46 4.87
C HIS A 228 -0.33 20.60 5.83
N GLN A 229 -1.04 20.70 6.96
CA GLN A 229 -0.75 21.69 8.01
C GLN A 229 0.64 21.53 8.64
N ILE A 230 1.09 20.28 8.85
CA ILE A 230 2.43 20.00 9.38
C ILE A 230 3.50 20.44 8.36
N ASP A 231 3.28 20.18 7.08
CA ASP A 231 4.24 20.54 6.04
C ASP A 231 4.24 22.05 5.77
N ASP A 232 3.09 22.71 5.82
CA ASP A 232 2.98 24.17 5.77
C ASP A 232 3.70 24.83 6.96
N GLN A 233 3.59 24.27 8.17
CA GLN A 233 4.30 24.80 9.33
C GLN A 233 5.82 24.65 9.17
N LYS A 234 6.30 23.49 8.72
CA LYS A 234 7.74 23.28 8.44
C LYS A 234 8.24 24.24 7.36
N ILE A 235 7.45 24.49 6.32
CA ILE A 235 7.77 25.44 5.26
C ILE A 235 7.83 26.86 5.81
N ASN A 236 6.87 27.27 6.63
CA ASN A 236 6.84 28.58 7.26
C ASN A 236 8.02 28.78 8.23
N ASP A 237 8.38 27.75 9.00
CA ASP A 237 9.54 27.78 9.90
C ASP A 237 10.86 27.88 9.11
N ALA A 238 10.98 27.13 8.01
CA ALA A 238 12.14 27.21 7.11
C ALA A 238 12.23 28.58 6.41
N GLN A 239 11.11 29.17 6.00
CA GLN A 239 11.06 30.52 5.43
C GLN A 239 11.44 31.58 6.45
N ALA A 240 10.89 31.51 7.67
CA ALA A 240 11.24 32.44 8.74
C ALA A 240 12.74 32.39 9.08
N PHE A 241 13.31 31.18 9.13
CA PHE A 241 14.75 30.99 9.32
C PHE A 241 15.57 31.63 8.19
N TYR A 242 15.14 31.44 6.93
CA TYR A 242 15.83 32.01 5.77
C TYR A 242 15.70 33.54 5.71
N ASP A 243 14.52 34.09 5.98
CA ASP A 243 14.25 35.53 6.04
C ASP A 243 15.05 36.20 7.17
N GLU A 244 15.13 35.55 8.34
CA GLU A 244 15.97 35.99 9.46
C GLU A 244 17.46 35.96 9.06
N MET A 245 17.92 34.91 8.40
CA MET A 245 19.28 34.81 7.86
C MET A 245 19.61 35.94 6.88
N VAL A 246 18.73 36.20 5.90
CA VAL A 246 18.94 37.24 4.87
C VAL A 246 18.94 38.63 5.49
N ASN A 247 18.04 38.90 6.45
CA ASN A 247 17.98 40.18 7.15
C ASN A 247 19.25 40.42 7.98
N GLN A 248 19.73 39.40 8.70
CA GLN A 248 20.96 39.52 9.49
C GLN A 248 22.23 39.61 8.61
N TYR A 249 22.23 38.98 7.43
CA TYR A 249 23.28 39.13 6.42
C TYR A 249 23.34 40.56 5.86
N GLN A 250 22.19 41.16 5.55
CA GLN A 250 22.09 42.56 5.12
C GLN A 250 22.57 43.55 6.20
N GLN A 251 22.54 43.15 7.47
CA GLN A 251 23.04 43.93 8.60
C GLN A 251 24.55 43.77 8.86
N GLY A 252 25.28 43.00 8.05
CA GLY A 252 26.76 42.99 8.02
C GLY A 252 27.43 42.20 9.14
N ASN A 253 26.73 41.23 9.75
CA ASN A 253 27.26 40.45 10.87
C ASN A 253 28.12 39.26 10.40
N THR A 254 29.45 39.44 10.37
CA THR A 254 30.41 38.46 9.81
C THR A 254 30.68 37.21 10.67
N GLN A 255 30.20 37.15 11.92
CA GLN A 255 30.30 35.96 12.77
C GLN A 255 29.39 34.80 12.33
N MET A 256 28.43 35.07 11.45
CA MET A 256 27.48 34.08 10.94
C MET A 256 28.03 33.24 9.78
N TYR A 257 29.16 33.61 9.15
CA TYR A 257 29.76 32.76 8.10
C TYR A 257 30.13 31.37 8.62
N ASP A 258 30.64 31.30 9.85
CA ASP A 258 31.01 30.03 10.47
C ASP A 258 29.77 29.27 10.98
N GLN A 259 28.74 29.99 11.48
CA GLN A 259 27.51 29.35 11.98
C GLN A 259 26.60 28.83 10.86
N VAL A 260 26.52 29.54 9.74
CA VAL A 260 25.80 29.10 8.52
C VAL A 260 26.51 27.91 7.90
N LYS A 261 27.84 27.93 7.85
CA LYS A 261 28.64 26.81 7.39
C LYS A 261 28.49 25.59 8.31
N ASP A 262 28.41 25.79 9.62
CA ASP A 262 28.16 24.72 10.59
C ASP A 262 26.74 24.18 10.47
N ALA A 263 25.72 25.01 10.22
CA ALA A 263 24.33 24.58 10.01
C ALA A 263 24.16 23.83 8.67
N MET A 264 24.77 24.31 7.59
CA MET A 264 24.83 23.61 6.30
C MET A 264 25.59 22.28 6.42
N ALA A 265 26.68 22.24 7.18
CA ALA A 265 27.41 21.01 7.48
C ALA A 265 26.60 20.02 8.35
N GLN A 266 25.78 20.51 9.30
CA GLN A 266 24.85 19.68 10.08
C GLN A 266 23.72 19.09 9.24
N LEU A 267 23.25 19.81 8.22
CA LEU A 267 22.34 19.32 7.19
C LEU A 267 23.05 18.51 6.08
N GLY A 268 24.37 18.36 6.19
CA GLY A 268 25.21 17.59 5.28
C GLY A 268 25.28 18.16 3.87
N ILE A 269 25.22 19.50 3.73
CA ILE A 269 25.29 20.26 2.48
C ILE A 269 26.66 20.95 2.42
N ASP A 270 27.51 20.60 1.44
CA ASP A 270 28.79 21.28 1.21
C ASP A 270 28.61 22.45 0.23
N GLU A 271 29.00 23.64 0.64
CA GLU A 271 29.01 24.87 -0.17
C GLU A 271 29.76 24.69 -1.50
N ARG A 272 30.79 23.83 -1.52
CA ARG A 272 31.56 23.51 -2.73
C ARG A 272 30.79 22.66 -3.74
N GLU A 273 29.74 21.97 -3.31
CA GLU A 273 28.86 21.22 -4.22
C GLU A 273 27.89 22.14 -4.94
N LEU A 274 27.55 23.29 -4.37
CA LEU A 274 26.63 24.27 -4.95
C LEU A 274 27.33 25.30 -5.83
N ALA A 275 28.66 25.46 -5.68
CA ALA A 275 29.45 26.42 -6.42
C ALA A 275 29.52 26.11 -7.92
N GLY A 276 29.01 27.03 -8.76
CA GLY A 276 29.07 26.94 -10.22
C GLY A 276 27.98 26.07 -10.86
N LYS A 277 27.02 25.56 -10.08
CA LYS A 277 25.84 24.85 -10.58
C LYS A 277 24.77 25.82 -11.10
N SER A 278 23.99 25.38 -12.08
CA SER A 278 22.84 26.15 -12.58
C SER A 278 21.68 26.09 -11.59
N MET A 279 20.73 27.02 -11.69
CA MET A 279 19.57 27.07 -10.80
C MET A 279 18.76 25.75 -10.81
N GLU A 280 18.65 25.09 -11.96
CA GLU A 280 17.97 23.78 -12.06
C GLU A 280 18.74 22.66 -11.35
N ASP A 281 20.08 22.65 -11.44
CA ASP A 281 20.90 21.67 -10.73
C ASP A 281 20.85 21.85 -9.21
N ILE A 282 20.66 23.10 -8.76
CA ILE A 282 20.50 23.44 -7.35
C ILE A 282 19.11 23.00 -6.86
N LYS A 283 18.05 23.22 -7.65
CA LYS A 283 16.71 22.70 -7.34
C LYS A 283 16.70 21.19 -7.18
N ASP A 284 17.26 20.47 -8.15
CA ASP A 284 17.29 19.01 -8.12
C ASP A 284 18.11 18.49 -6.92
N TYR A 285 19.20 19.17 -6.56
CA TYR A 285 19.99 18.86 -5.35
C TYR A 285 19.15 18.99 -4.07
N PHE A 286 18.42 20.10 -3.91
CA PHE A 286 17.58 20.30 -2.73
C PHE A 286 16.35 19.38 -2.71
N CYS A 287 15.73 19.09 -3.85
CA CYS A 287 14.65 18.10 -3.95
C CYS A 287 15.11 16.73 -3.45
N HIS A 288 16.30 16.28 -3.90
CA HIS A 288 16.86 14.99 -3.50
C HIS A 288 17.32 14.96 -2.03
N ARG A 289 17.86 16.07 -1.51
CA ARG A 289 18.44 16.10 -0.17
C ARG A 289 17.41 16.34 0.93
N LEU A 290 16.37 17.13 0.65
CA LEU A 290 15.29 17.43 1.58
C LEU A 290 14.12 16.44 1.45
N GLY A 291 14.13 15.56 0.44
CA GLY A 291 13.05 14.61 0.20
C GLY A 291 11.74 15.27 -0.21
N ILE A 292 11.80 16.47 -0.80
CA ILE A 292 10.65 17.23 -1.27
C ILE A 292 10.51 17.09 -2.78
N SER A 293 9.27 17.00 -3.26
CA SER A 293 9.01 16.84 -4.69
C SER A 293 9.37 18.11 -5.47
N ARG A 294 9.64 17.94 -6.77
CA ARG A 294 9.98 19.05 -7.66
C ARG A 294 8.84 20.08 -7.74
N ASN A 295 7.60 19.61 -7.65
CA ASN A 295 6.41 20.47 -7.63
C ASN A 295 6.36 21.35 -6.37
N VAL A 296 6.74 20.82 -5.20
CA VAL A 296 6.87 21.61 -3.95
C VAL A 296 7.97 22.66 -4.09
N MET A 297 9.09 22.31 -4.73
CA MET A 297 10.19 23.24 -5.00
C MET A 297 9.81 24.35 -6.00
N ASP A 298 9.10 24.01 -7.07
CA ASP A 298 8.66 24.99 -8.06
C ASP A 298 7.58 25.92 -7.48
N HIS A 299 6.70 25.41 -6.61
CA HIS A 299 5.74 26.22 -5.87
C HIS A 299 6.42 27.16 -4.86
N LEU A 300 7.52 26.72 -4.22
CA LEU A 300 8.38 27.57 -3.39
C LEU A 300 9.01 28.71 -4.21
N ILE A 301 9.51 28.41 -5.40
CA ILE A 301 10.22 29.38 -6.26
C ILE A 301 9.25 30.36 -6.93
N GLN A 302 8.04 29.92 -7.29
CA GLN A 302 6.98 30.82 -7.75
C GLN A 302 6.52 31.79 -6.65
N LYS A 303 6.35 31.31 -5.41
CA LYS A 303 6.04 32.19 -4.27
C LYS A 303 7.17 33.19 -3.96
N MET A 304 8.43 32.81 -4.18
CA MET A 304 9.59 33.71 -4.02
C MET A 304 9.72 34.75 -5.15
N THR A 305 9.33 34.43 -6.39
CA THR A 305 9.47 35.36 -7.54
C THR A 305 8.33 36.36 -7.68
N HIS A 306 7.15 36.08 -7.12
CA HIS A 306 6.00 37.00 -7.11
C HIS A 306 5.99 38.02 -5.94
N LYS A 307 7.04 38.06 -5.11
CA LYS A 307 7.19 39.03 -4.01
C LYS A 307 8.16 40.20 -4.31
N ASN A 308 8.54 40.42 -5.57
CA ASN A 308 9.23 41.63 -6.03
C ASN A 308 8.29 42.56 -6.82
#